data_AF-A0A9Q3C1M7-F1
#
_entry.id   AF-A0A9Q3C1M7-F1
#
_cell.length_a   1.000
_cell.length_b   1.000
_cell.length_c   1.000
_cell.angle_alpha   90.00
_cell.angle_beta   90.00
_cell.angle_gamma   90.00
#
_symmetry.space_group_name_H-M   'P 1'
#
loop_
_entity.id
_entity.type
_entity.pdbx_description
1 polymer ?
#
loop_
_entity_poly.entity_id
_entity_poly.type
_entity_poly.pdbx_seq_one_letter_code
_entity_poly.pdbx_strand_id
1 'polypeptide(L)'
;MEPDFKEGDQVLVSTLHFNNLKGPKKEIDSFVGPFTIIKLIGKKAVEVRLTEEFSRKHPVFPVSLFKPYFQTGEDKLPSRKKTTNPPEIMEMEGSPGPVKKLIKARKIEVNGKYQRQYLVRFKN
;
A
#
# COMPACT_ATOMS: atom_id res chain seq x y z
N MET A 1 12.14 -18.53 14.18
CA MET A 1 12.94 -17.57 14.97
C MET A 1 12.05 -16.35 15.15
N GLU A 2 11.57 -16.09 16.35
CA GLU A 2 10.80 -14.88 16.63
C GLU A 2 11.78 -13.69 16.58
N PRO A 3 11.44 -12.58 15.92
CA PRO A 3 12.30 -11.40 15.90
C PRO A 3 12.40 -10.79 17.31
N ASP A 4 13.62 -10.51 17.75
CA ASP A 4 13.88 -9.78 18.99
C ASP A 4 13.57 -8.29 18.77
N PHE A 5 12.46 -7.83 19.33
CA PHE A 5 12.08 -6.43 19.34
C PHE A 5 12.60 -5.71 20.59
N LYS A 6 12.89 -4.42 20.47
CA LYS A 6 13.29 -3.57 21.60
C LYS A 6 12.30 -2.43 21.81
N GLU A 7 12.30 -1.88 23.02
CA GLU A 7 11.56 -0.65 23.32
C GLU A 7 12.08 0.49 22.45
N GLY A 8 11.16 1.24 21.82
CA GLY A 8 11.47 2.31 20.86
C GLY A 8 11.51 1.89 19.40
N ASP A 9 11.54 0.58 19.08
CA ASP A 9 11.50 0.13 17.68
C ASP A 9 10.15 0.46 17.03
N GLN A 10 10.20 0.72 15.72
CA GLN A 10 9.00 0.87 14.89
C GLN A 10 8.59 -0.48 14.32
N VAL A 11 7.30 -0.79 14.43
CA VAL A 11 6.73 -2.06 13.99
C VAL A 11 5.39 -1.86 13.28
N LEU A 12 5.04 -2.84 12.45
CA LEU A 12 3.73 -2.97 11.84
C LEU A 12 2.94 -4.06 12.56
N VAL A 13 1.65 -3.83 12.78
CA VAL A 13 0.72 -4.77 13.43
C VAL A 13 -0.18 -5.41 12.39
N SER A 14 -0.36 -6.73 12.47
CA SER A 14 -1.25 -7.45 11.55
C SER A 14 -2.72 -7.08 11.75
N THR A 15 -3.43 -6.84 10.65
CA THR A 15 -4.85 -6.51 10.63
C THR A 15 -5.79 -7.71 10.74
N LEU A 16 -5.27 -8.94 10.90
CA LEU A 16 -6.04 -10.17 10.85
C LEU A 16 -7.22 -10.21 11.84
N HIS A 17 -7.08 -9.57 13.00
CA HIS A 17 -8.10 -9.49 14.05
C HIS A 17 -8.74 -8.09 14.17
N PHE A 18 -8.59 -7.24 13.16
CA PHE A 18 -9.12 -5.88 13.18
C PHE A 18 -10.49 -5.83 12.50
N ASN A 19 -11.55 -5.96 13.30
CA ASN A 19 -12.92 -5.98 12.77
C ASN A 19 -13.48 -4.61 12.31
N ASN A 20 -12.76 -3.51 12.56
CA ASN A 20 -13.24 -2.14 12.33
C ASN A 20 -12.50 -1.41 11.21
N LEU A 21 -11.78 -2.13 10.36
CA LEU A 21 -11.12 -1.53 9.20
C LEU A 21 -12.17 -1.23 8.13
N LYS A 22 -12.14 -0.01 7.60
CA LYS A 22 -13.05 0.41 6.54
C LYS A 22 -12.66 -0.26 5.22
N GLY A 23 -13.65 -0.75 4.48
CA GLY A 23 -13.48 -1.24 3.11
C GLY A 23 -13.64 -2.77 2.94
N PRO A 24 -13.63 -3.26 1.70
CA PRO A 24 -13.68 -4.69 1.41
C PRO A 24 -12.35 -5.36 1.81
N LYS A 25 -12.41 -6.61 2.29
CA LYS A 25 -11.23 -7.39 2.74
C LYS A 25 -10.08 -7.47 1.72
N LYS A 26 -10.37 -7.27 0.43
CA LYS A 26 -9.38 -7.27 -0.67
C LYS A 26 -8.61 -5.95 -0.82
N GLU A 27 -9.12 -4.85 -0.29
CA GLU A 27 -8.49 -3.52 -0.33
C GLU A 27 -7.87 -3.12 1.01
N ILE A 28 -8.08 -3.92 2.06
CA ILE A 28 -7.50 -3.66 3.38
C ILE A 28 -6.07 -4.21 3.41
N ASP A 29 -5.13 -3.35 3.82
CA ASP A 29 -3.75 -3.76 4.06
C ASP A 29 -3.66 -4.83 5.15
N SER A 30 -2.81 -5.83 4.92
CA SER A 30 -2.62 -6.94 5.88
C SER A 30 -1.88 -6.51 7.16
N PHE A 31 -1.23 -5.34 7.13
CA PHE A 31 -0.46 -4.77 8.22
C PHE A 31 -0.66 -3.26 8.27
N VAL A 32 -0.75 -2.71 9.48
CA VAL A 32 -0.94 -1.27 9.74
C VAL A 32 0.16 -0.75 10.67
N GLY A 33 0.47 0.54 10.56
CA GLY A 33 1.57 1.19 11.28
C GLY A 33 2.42 2.03 10.33
N PRO A 34 3.45 2.73 10.82
CA PRO A 34 4.33 2.31 11.92
C PRO A 34 3.81 2.70 13.32
N PHE A 35 3.94 1.77 14.26
CA PHE A 35 3.72 2.01 15.68
C PHE A 35 5.02 1.83 16.47
N THR A 36 5.19 2.62 17.52
CA THR A 36 6.37 2.54 18.39
C THR A 36 6.10 1.58 19.54
N ILE A 37 7.05 0.68 19.79
CA ILE A 37 7.03 -0.19 20.97
C ILE A 37 7.28 0.64 22.23
N ILE A 38 6.33 0.58 23.17
CA ILE A 38 6.45 1.22 24.48
C ILE A 38 7.14 0.29 25.45
N LYS A 39 6.69 -0.98 25.49
CA LYS A 39 7.12 -1.94 26.51
C LYS A 39 7.06 -3.38 26.01
N LEU A 40 8.03 -4.19 26.44
CA LEU A 40 8.00 -5.64 26.24
C LEU A 40 7.29 -6.32 27.42
N ILE A 41 6.22 -7.06 27.14
CA ILE A 41 5.45 -7.82 28.14
C ILE A 41 5.89 -9.28 28.05
N GLY A 42 6.92 -9.61 28.82
CA GLY A 42 7.56 -10.92 28.78
C GLY A 42 8.18 -11.22 27.42
N LYS A 43 8.17 -12.48 27.01
CA LYS A 43 8.76 -12.93 25.73
C LYS A 43 7.79 -12.91 24.55
N LYS A 44 6.48 -12.92 24.83
CA LYS A 44 5.45 -13.22 23.83
C LYS A 44 4.54 -12.06 23.48
N ALA A 45 4.54 -10.97 24.25
CA ALA A 45 3.64 -9.85 24.03
C ALA A 45 4.38 -8.53 24.08
N VAL A 46 3.90 -7.57 23.29
CA VAL A 46 4.50 -6.24 23.17
C VAL A 46 3.40 -5.20 23.21
N GLU A 47 3.63 -4.16 24.01
CA GLU A 47 2.76 -2.99 24.08
C GLU A 47 3.25 -1.92 23.11
N VAL A 48 2.35 -1.45 22.25
CA VAL A 48 2.63 -0.42 21.25
C VAL A 48 1.77 0.81 21.43
N ARG A 49 2.33 1.96 21.04
CA ARG A 49 1.58 3.22 20.96
C ARG A 49 0.75 3.22 19.68
N LEU A 50 -0.55 2.98 19.81
CA LEU A 50 -1.51 3.10 18.73
C LEU A 50 -1.87 4.57 18.46
N THR A 51 -2.00 4.95 17.20
CA THR A 51 -2.50 6.28 16.79
C THR A 51 -4.01 6.41 17.06
N GLU A 52 -4.53 7.63 17.03
CA GLU A 52 -5.92 7.94 17.44
C GLU A 52 -6.98 7.09 16.73
N GLU A 53 -6.78 6.78 15.44
CA GLU A 53 -7.66 5.91 14.65
C GLU A 53 -7.79 4.49 15.23
N PHE A 54 -6.74 4.01 15.91
CA PHE A 54 -6.65 2.68 16.52
C PHE A 54 -6.71 2.70 18.05
N SER A 55 -6.89 3.87 18.67
CA SER A 55 -6.93 4.06 20.13
C SER A 55 -7.95 3.18 20.86
N ARG A 56 -9.03 2.79 20.18
CA ARG A 56 -10.08 1.89 20.72
C ARG A 56 -9.67 0.41 20.75
N LYS A 57 -8.54 0.04 20.14
CA LYS A 57 -8.00 -1.32 20.16
C LYS A 57 -7.06 -1.49 21.36
N HIS A 58 -6.94 -2.73 21.84
CA HIS A 58 -5.98 -3.05 22.88
C HIS A 58 -4.55 -2.78 22.36
N PRO A 59 -3.70 -2.06 23.13
CA PRO A 59 -2.36 -1.71 22.69
C PRO A 59 -1.36 -2.88 22.80
N VAL A 60 -1.76 -4.01 23.39
CA VAL A 60 -0.91 -5.18 23.63
C VAL A 60 -1.23 -6.27 22.61
N PHE A 61 -0.21 -6.71 21.87
CA PHE A 61 -0.35 -7.78 20.88
C PHE A 61 0.75 -8.84 21.05
N PRO A 62 0.52 -10.09 20.59
CA PRO A 62 1.57 -11.10 20.52
C PRO A 62 2.69 -10.74 19.52
N VAL A 63 3.94 -11.13 19.81
CA VAL A 63 5.11 -10.94 18.90
C VAL A 63 4.87 -11.49 17.49
N SER A 64 4.09 -12.57 17.36
CA SER A 64 3.80 -13.19 16.06
C SER A 64 2.95 -12.30 15.13
N LEU A 65 2.25 -11.29 15.67
CA LEU A 65 1.46 -10.35 14.88
C LEU A 65 2.26 -9.11 14.45
N PHE A 66 3.53 -9.00 14.85
CA PHE A 66 4.37 -7.88 14.50
C PHE A 66 5.29 -8.19 13.32
N LYS A 67 5.58 -7.14 12.56
CA LYS A 67 6.68 -7.10 11.60
C LYS A 67 7.57 -5.90 11.87
N PRO A 68 8.91 -6.04 11.76
CA PRO A 68 9.81 -4.90 11.86
C PRO A 68 9.50 -3.90 10.74
N TYR A 69 9.41 -2.62 11.10
CA TYR A 69 9.24 -1.55 10.12
C TYR A 69 10.61 -1.07 9.65
N PHE A 70 10.87 -1.16 8.35
CA PHE A 70 12.09 -0.64 7.74
C PHE A 70 11.77 0.68 7.05
N GLN A 71 12.16 1.79 7.67
CA GLN A 71 12.06 3.08 7.00
C GLN A 71 12.94 3.09 5.76
N THR A 72 12.30 3.29 4.61
CA THR A 72 12.96 3.42 3.32
C THR A 72 13.44 4.86 3.18
N GLY A 73 14.65 5.13 3.69
CA GLY A 73 15.35 6.39 3.44
C GLY A 73 15.98 6.40 2.05
N GLU A 74 16.29 7.60 1.54
CA GLU A 74 17.03 7.79 0.28
C GLU A 74 18.37 7.03 0.30
N ASP A 75 19.02 6.99 1.45
CA ASP A 75 20.31 6.33 1.67
C ASP A 75 20.27 4.80 1.46
N LYS A 76 19.10 4.17 1.68
CA LYS A 76 18.96 2.70 1.60
C LYS A 76 18.64 2.21 0.18
N LEU A 77 18.19 3.09 -0.71
CA LEU A 77 17.84 2.77 -2.09
C LEU A 77 18.40 3.83 -3.04
N PRO A 78 19.74 3.96 -3.16
CA PRO A 78 20.36 4.98 -4.00
C PRO A 78 20.00 4.83 -5.49
N SER A 79 19.68 3.61 -5.93
CA SER A 79 19.26 3.32 -7.31
C SER A 79 17.79 3.67 -7.61
N ARG A 80 16.98 4.01 -6.60
CA ARG A 80 15.56 4.33 -6.79
C ARG A 80 15.42 5.78 -7.26
N LYS A 81 15.26 5.97 -8.57
CA LYS A 81 14.89 7.29 -9.13
C LYS A 81 13.49 7.67 -8.62
N LYS A 82 13.41 8.70 -7.77
CA LYS A 82 12.12 9.34 -7.44
C LYS A 82 11.65 10.06 -8.70
N THR A 83 10.58 9.58 -9.32
CA THR A 83 9.90 10.35 -10.37
C THR A 83 9.11 11.46 -9.67
N THR A 84 9.69 12.66 -9.60
CA THR A 84 9.11 13.81 -8.89
C THR A 84 7.77 14.23 -9.48
N ASN A 85 7.55 13.96 -10.77
CA ASN A 85 6.33 14.36 -11.47
C ASN A 85 5.61 13.10 -12.00
N PRO A 86 4.28 12.99 -11.82
CA PRO A 86 3.49 12.10 -12.64
C PRO A 86 3.81 12.37 -14.12
N PRO A 87 3.83 11.35 -14.99
CA PRO A 87 3.92 11.60 -16.43
C PRO A 87 2.78 12.54 -16.80
N GLU A 88 3.12 13.62 -17.52
CA GLU A 88 2.13 14.56 -18.03
C GLU A 88 1.13 13.77 -18.89
N ILE A 89 -0.16 13.88 -18.56
CA ILE A 89 -1.21 13.24 -19.34
C ILE A 89 -1.20 13.96 -20.68
N MET A 90 -0.63 13.31 -21.70
CA MET A 90 -0.56 13.84 -23.04
C MET A 90 -1.99 13.86 -23.60
N GLU A 91 -2.64 15.01 -23.56
CA GLU A 91 -3.87 15.24 -24.31
C GLU A 91 -3.49 15.10 -25.79
N MET A 92 -3.97 14.04 -26.43
CA MET A 92 -3.81 13.87 -27.87
C MET A 92 -4.71 14.89 -28.58
N GLU A 93 -4.19 16.09 -28.79
CA GLU A 93 -4.74 17.08 -29.73
C GLU A 93 -4.46 16.61 -31.15
N GLY A 94 -5.39 15.83 -31.72
CA GLY A 94 -5.34 15.38 -33.11
C GLY A 94 -5.85 13.95 -33.33
N SER A 95 -6.01 13.57 -34.60
CA SER A 95 -6.36 12.18 -34.95
C SER A 95 -5.18 11.25 -34.61
N PRO A 96 -5.42 10.12 -33.93
CA PRO A 96 -4.39 9.14 -33.63
C PRO A 96 -3.61 8.72 -34.89
N GLY A 97 -2.28 8.78 -34.83
CA GLY A 97 -1.41 8.33 -35.91
C GLY A 97 -1.63 6.85 -36.28
N PRO A 98 -0.99 6.34 -37.35
CA PRO A 98 -1.22 4.97 -37.81
C PRO A 98 -0.91 3.95 -36.71
N VAL A 99 -1.92 3.15 -36.36
CA VAL A 99 -1.82 2.11 -35.33
C VAL A 99 -0.89 1.00 -35.82
N LYS A 100 0.16 0.68 -35.03
CA LYS A 100 1.05 -0.45 -35.30
C LYS A 100 0.44 -1.77 -34.83
N LYS A 101 -0.18 -1.76 -33.65
CA LYS A 101 -0.71 -2.97 -33.02
C LYS A 101 -1.88 -2.66 -32.09
N LEU A 102 -2.94 -3.45 -32.18
CA LEU A 102 -4.00 -3.49 -31.17
C LEU A 102 -3.58 -4.44 -30.04
N ILE A 103 -3.55 -3.93 -28.80
CA ILE A 103 -3.16 -4.71 -27.61
C ILE A 103 -4.40 -5.27 -26.92
N LYS A 104 -5.42 -4.44 -26.73
CA LYS A 104 -6.62 -4.84 -25.98
C LYS A 104 -7.84 -4.10 -26.49
N ALA A 105 -8.96 -4.79 -26.54
CA ALA A 105 -10.28 -4.19 -26.75
C ALA A 105 -11.14 -4.49 -25.53
N ARG A 106 -11.91 -3.50 -25.08
CA ARG A 106 -12.93 -3.71 -24.03
C ARG A 106 -14.18 -2.92 -24.34
N LYS A 107 -15.33 -3.44 -23.92
CA LYS A 107 -16.62 -2.74 -23.92
C LYS A 107 -16.85 -2.24 -22.50
N ILE A 108 -17.12 -0.95 -22.36
CA ILE A 108 -17.45 -0.32 -21.09
C ILE A 108 -18.77 0.42 -21.21
N GLU A 109 -19.49 0.55 -20.11
CA GLU A 109 -20.67 1.38 -20.03
C GLU A 109 -20.29 2.70 -19.36
N VAL A 110 -20.54 3.81 -20.04
CA VAL A 110 -20.29 5.17 -19.52
C VAL A 110 -21.55 5.98 -19.77
N ASN A 111 -22.12 6.56 -18.72
CA ASN A 111 -23.37 7.33 -18.76
C ASN A 111 -24.53 6.57 -19.44
N GLY A 112 -24.70 5.28 -19.13
CA GLY A 112 -25.76 4.43 -19.68
C GLY A 112 -25.59 4.05 -21.16
N LYS A 113 -24.45 4.37 -21.77
CA LYS A 113 -24.13 4.03 -23.16
C LYS A 113 -22.92 3.13 -23.22
N TYR A 114 -23.02 2.08 -24.05
CA TYR A 114 -21.90 1.19 -24.31
C TYR A 114 -20.90 1.83 -25.27
N GLN A 115 -19.65 1.94 -24.82
CA GLN A 115 -18.53 2.44 -25.60
C GLN A 115 -17.45 1.35 -25.72
N ARG A 116 -16.82 1.23 -26.90
CA ARG A 116 -15.66 0.36 -27.09
C ARG A 116 -14.38 1.17 -26.92
N GLN A 117 -13.49 0.70 -26.07
CA GLN A 117 -12.15 1.26 -25.91
C GLN A 117 -11.10 0.30 -26.45
N TYR A 118 -10.08 0.87 -27.08
CA TYR A 118 -8.95 0.15 -27.66
C TYR A 118 -7.64 0.64 -27.03
N LEU A 119 -6.85 -0.28 -26.49
CA LEU A 119 -5.46 -0.03 -26.14
C LEU A 119 -4.62 -0.36 -27.37
N VAL A 120 -4.02 0.67 -27.96
CA VAL A 120 -3.23 0.58 -29.19
C VAL A 120 -1.79 0.99 -28.95
N ARG A 121 -0.87 0.41 -29.72
CA ARG A 121 0.52 0.87 -29.86
C ARG A 121 0.66 1.59 -31.19
N PHE A 122 1.04 2.85 -31.15
CA PHE A 122 1.32 3.65 -32.34
C PHE A 122 2.65 3.25 -32.99
N LYS A 123 2.81 3.56 -34.28
CA LYS A 123 4.14 3.57 -34.90
C LYS A 123 4.88 4.80 -34.38
N ASN A 124 6.08 4.60 -33.86
CA ASN A 124 7.03 5.70 -33.60
C ASN A 124 7.53 6.25 -34.92
#